data_AF-A0A7W1QX68-F1
#
_entry.id   AF-A0A7W1QX68-F1
#
_cell.length_a   1.000
_cell.length_b   1.000
_cell.length_c   1.000
_cell.angle_alpha   90.00
_cell.angle_beta   90.00
_cell.angle_gamma   90.00
#
_symmetry.space_group_name_H-M   'P 1'
#
loop_
_entity.id
_entity.type
_entity.pdbx_description
1 polymer ?
#
loop_
_entity_poly.entity_id
_entity_poly.type
_entity_poly.pdbx_seq_one_letter_code
_entity_poly.pdbx_strand_id
1 'polypeptide(L)'
;MKSFLRLSLTTVAITLFFSAITVTETKAQGGPLNEILKRMETHRNTLTSLRTNVTMVKVNSQLKETDTTEGTAVYLPAKGRDALIRIDWTKPILETLAVVNKKYVIYTPRRKQAIIGNASNAKGSGKANNLFTFINMSKDQLKANYTVRYLGQEKVSGGVETWHLEMTPKNPTSYKSAEMWVDGNGMPIQIKVTESNNDTTTILLSGLQKNTTINASVFEVKLPKDTKKIEG
;
A
#
# COMPACT_ATOMS: atom_id res chain seq x y z
N MET A 1 82.75 -7.81 57.22
CA MET A 1 81.42 -8.43 57.40
C MET A 1 80.36 -7.36 57.31
N LYS A 2 79.49 -7.40 56.30
CA LYS A 2 78.14 -6.78 56.28
C LYS A 2 77.43 -7.32 55.04
N SER A 3 76.44 -8.17 55.28
CA SER A 3 75.72 -8.90 54.25
C SER A 3 74.55 -8.10 53.68
N PHE A 4 74.27 -8.42 52.43
CA PHE A 4 73.15 -8.03 51.59
C PHE A 4 71.77 -8.23 52.23
N LEU A 5 70.82 -7.35 51.86
CA LEU A 5 69.49 -7.80 51.46
C LEU A 5 68.91 -6.82 50.44
N ARG A 6 68.58 -7.34 49.26
CA ARG A 6 67.89 -6.67 48.16
C ARG A 6 66.39 -6.82 48.38
N LEU A 7 65.61 -5.75 48.24
CA LEU A 7 64.16 -5.84 48.06
C LEU A 7 63.79 -5.28 46.69
N SER A 8 63.33 -6.18 45.81
CA SER A 8 62.81 -5.90 44.47
C SER A 8 61.43 -5.26 44.56
N LEU A 9 61.26 -4.11 43.93
CA LEU A 9 59.96 -3.46 43.77
C LEU A 9 59.28 -4.05 42.52
N THR A 10 58.33 -4.96 42.71
CA THR A 10 57.49 -5.52 41.64
C THR A 10 56.43 -4.50 41.22
N THR A 11 56.54 -4.00 39.99
CA THR A 11 55.53 -3.19 39.31
C THR A 11 54.38 -4.08 38.86
N VAL A 12 53.18 -3.89 39.44
CA VAL A 12 51.95 -4.52 38.95
C VAL A 12 51.41 -3.66 37.81
N ALA A 13 51.58 -4.11 36.57
CA ALA A 13 50.92 -3.53 35.40
C ALA A 13 49.50 -4.11 35.29
N ILE A 14 48.49 -3.28 35.56
CA ILE A 14 47.08 -3.61 35.31
C ILE A 14 46.80 -3.32 33.83
N THR A 15 46.87 -4.34 32.98
CA THR A 15 46.37 -4.30 31.60
C THR A 15 44.85 -4.45 31.60
N LEU A 16 44.15 -3.34 31.43
CA LEU A 16 42.71 -3.31 31.12
C LEU A 16 42.49 -3.81 29.68
N PHE A 17 42.05 -5.05 29.54
CA PHE A 17 41.52 -5.58 28.28
C PHE A 17 40.15 -4.93 28.00
N PHE A 18 40.13 -3.83 27.25
CA PHE A 18 38.92 -3.36 26.59
C PHE A 18 38.62 -4.32 25.43
N SER A 19 37.77 -5.31 25.69
CA SER A 19 37.14 -6.10 24.64
C SER A 19 36.15 -5.18 23.92
N ALA A 20 36.57 -4.63 22.77
CA ALA A 20 35.66 -3.98 21.85
C ALA A 20 34.70 -5.03 21.30
N ILE A 21 33.53 -5.17 21.93
CA ILE A 21 32.40 -5.85 21.32
C ILE A 21 31.95 -4.94 20.18
N THR A 22 32.43 -5.20 18.98
CA THR A 22 31.81 -4.70 17.77
C THR A 22 30.43 -5.34 17.70
N VAL A 23 29.41 -4.62 18.19
CA VAL A 23 28.02 -4.96 17.90
C VAL A 23 27.85 -4.77 16.40
N THR A 24 28.05 -5.84 15.66
CA THR A 24 27.62 -5.92 14.27
C THR A 24 26.10 -5.80 14.32
N GLU A 25 25.55 -4.63 13.98
CA GLU A 25 24.13 -4.43 13.73
C GLU A 25 23.71 -5.36 12.58
N THR A 26 23.39 -6.59 12.94
CA THR A 26 22.83 -7.56 12.03
C THR A 26 21.45 -7.02 11.68
N LYS A 27 21.26 -6.65 10.41
CA LYS A 27 20.03 -6.10 9.83
C LYS A 27 18.76 -6.80 10.34
N ALA A 28 18.21 -6.32 11.45
CA ALA A 28 17.01 -6.86 12.10
C ALA A 28 15.70 -6.42 11.41
N GLN A 29 15.76 -5.97 10.16
CA GLN A 29 14.56 -5.70 9.37
C GLN A 29 13.72 -6.98 9.12
N GLY A 30 14.32 -8.16 9.22
CA GLY A 30 13.62 -9.42 9.00
C GLY A 30 12.52 -9.73 10.03
N GLY A 31 12.60 -9.23 11.26
CA GLY A 31 11.61 -9.54 12.30
C GLY A 31 10.26 -8.84 12.06
N PRO A 32 10.20 -7.51 12.21
CA PRO A 32 8.95 -6.75 12.04
C PRO A 32 8.34 -6.91 10.65
N LEU A 33 9.16 -6.88 9.59
CA LEU A 33 8.65 -7.00 8.22
C LEU A 33 7.98 -8.35 7.96
N ASN A 34 8.58 -9.46 8.43
CA ASN A 34 7.97 -10.77 8.20
C ASN A 34 6.64 -10.92 8.95
N GLU A 35 6.51 -10.36 10.15
CA GLU A 35 5.26 -10.35 10.89
C GLU A 35 4.19 -9.50 10.18
N ILE A 36 4.55 -8.31 9.70
CA ILE A 36 3.63 -7.45 8.93
C ILE A 36 3.13 -8.19 7.68
N LEU A 37 4.04 -8.77 6.90
CA LEU A 37 3.68 -9.53 5.69
C LEU A 37 2.84 -10.78 6.00
N LYS A 38 3.07 -11.44 7.14
CA LYS A 38 2.25 -12.57 7.61
C LYS A 38 0.84 -12.12 7.98
N ARG A 39 0.70 -10.99 8.66
CA ARG A 39 -0.61 -10.40 8.97
C ARG A 39 -1.36 -9.99 7.73
N MET A 40 -0.68 -9.36 6.77
CA MET A 40 -1.26 -9.03 5.47
C MET A 40 -1.78 -10.28 4.74
N GLU A 41 -0.99 -11.36 4.70
CA GLU A 41 -1.41 -12.61 4.06
C GLU A 41 -2.63 -13.23 4.77
N THR A 42 -2.64 -13.22 6.10
CA THR A 42 -3.77 -13.69 6.91
C THR A 42 -5.02 -12.84 6.64
N HIS A 43 -4.85 -11.51 6.57
CA HIS A 43 -5.92 -10.57 6.28
C HIS A 43 -6.51 -10.82 4.89
N ARG A 44 -5.65 -10.92 3.87
CA ARG A 44 -6.02 -11.19 2.48
C ARG A 44 -6.85 -12.47 2.35
N ASN A 45 -6.46 -13.54 3.05
CA ASN A 45 -7.14 -14.84 2.98
C ASN A 45 -8.51 -14.83 3.68
N THR A 46 -8.65 -14.04 4.75
CA THR A 46 -9.88 -13.98 5.56
C THR A 46 -10.86 -12.92 5.07
N LEU A 47 -10.40 -11.90 4.34
CA LEU A 47 -11.26 -10.87 3.77
C LEU A 47 -12.26 -11.50 2.77
N THR A 48 -13.55 -11.29 2.98
CA THR A 48 -14.63 -11.74 2.08
C THR A 48 -15.26 -10.57 1.33
N SER A 49 -15.26 -9.39 1.92
CA SER A 49 -15.77 -8.16 1.32
C SER A 49 -15.24 -6.93 2.05
N LEU A 50 -15.31 -5.78 1.39
CA LEU A 50 -14.99 -4.48 1.99
C LEU A 50 -15.97 -3.42 1.46
N ARG A 51 -16.51 -2.61 2.37
CA ARG A 51 -17.06 -1.27 2.07
C ARG A 51 -16.22 -0.24 2.80
N THR A 52 -15.96 0.89 2.16
CA THR A 52 -15.06 1.92 2.70
C THR A 52 -15.35 3.28 2.07
N ASN A 53 -15.02 4.34 2.78
CA ASN A 53 -14.78 5.63 2.14
C ASN A 53 -13.39 5.60 1.49
N VAL A 54 -13.21 6.39 0.44
CA VAL A 54 -11.92 6.55 -0.22
C VAL A 54 -11.63 8.02 -0.47
N THR A 55 -10.42 8.44 -0.13
CA THR A 55 -9.87 9.74 -0.49
C THR A 55 -8.63 9.50 -1.33
N MET A 56 -8.56 10.12 -2.50
CA MET A 56 -7.36 10.13 -3.32
C MET A 56 -6.87 11.56 -3.47
N VAL A 57 -5.60 11.77 -3.14
CA VAL A 57 -4.86 13.03 -3.27
C VAL A 57 -3.80 12.85 -4.35
N LYS A 58 -3.81 13.71 -5.36
CA LYS A 58 -2.78 13.78 -6.39
C LYS A 58 -1.98 15.06 -6.21
N VAL A 59 -0.67 14.97 -6.25
CA VAL A 59 0.23 16.13 -6.19
C VAL A 59 1.02 16.19 -7.49
N ASN A 60 0.87 17.30 -8.22
CA ASN A 60 1.76 17.62 -9.33
C ASN A 60 3.04 18.23 -8.77
N SER A 61 4.16 17.55 -8.96
CA SER A 61 5.45 17.96 -8.38
C SER A 61 6.00 19.26 -8.97
N GLN A 62 5.69 19.53 -10.24
CA GLN A 62 6.20 20.69 -10.98
C GLN A 62 5.37 21.95 -10.70
N LEU A 63 4.05 21.82 -10.68
CA LEU A 63 3.11 22.92 -10.43
C LEU A 63 2.86 23.16 -8.93
N LYS A 64 3.24 22.21 -8.08
CA LYS A 64 2.91 22.17 -6.64
C LYS A 64 1.41 22.24 -6.37
N GLU A 65 0.62 21.78 -7.33
CA GLU A 65 -0.84 21.71 -7.24
C GLU A 65 -1.28 20.39 -6.63
N THR A 66 -2.38 20.44 -5.88
CA THR A 66 -2.94 19.27 -5.20
C THR A 66 -4.42 19.12 -5.58
N ASP A 67 -4.76 17.97 -6.16
CA ASP A 67 -6.12 17.58 -6.45
C ASP A 67 -6.59 16.53 -5.44
N THR A 68 -7.72 16.79 -4.79
CA THR A 68 -8.36 15.83 -3.88
C THR A 68 -9.67 15.33 -4.48
N THR A 69 -9.85 14.02 -4.44
CA THR A 69 -11.05 13.32 -4.87
C THR A 69 -11.55 12.43 -3.75
N GLU A 70 -12.85 12.39 -3.57
CA GLU A 70 -13.49 11.66 -2.47
C GLU A 70 -14.63 10.82 -3.01
N GLY A 71 -14.87 9.68 -2.37
CA GLY A 71 -15.92 8.76 -2.75
C GLY A 71 -16.09 7.62 -1.78
N THR A 72 -16.80 6.60 -2.24
CA THR A 72 -16.93 5.32 -1.55
C THR A 72 -16.48 4.19 -2.45
N ALA A 73 -16.03 3.10 -1.85
CA ALA A 73 -15.64 1.92 -2.58
C ALA A 73 -16.23 0.65 -1.97
N VAL A 74 -16.52 -0.30 -2.85
CA VAL A 74 -16.96 -1.65 -2.53
C VAL A 74 -16.04 -2.63 -3.24
N TYR A 75 -15.64 -3.68 -2.55
CA TYR A 75 -14.68 -4.65 -3.05
C TYR A 75 -15.04 -6.07 -2.63
N LEU A 76 -14.95 -7.00 -3.58
CA LEU A 76 -14.98 -8.44 -3.35
C LEU A 76 -13.65 -9.06 -3.84
N PRO A 77 -12.88 -9.71 -2.95
CA PRO A 77 -11.58 -10.29 -3.31
C PRO A 77 -11.62 -11.38 -4.37
N ALA A 78 -10.49 -11.54 -5.07
CA ALA A 78 -10.26 -12.58 -6.06
C ALA A 78 -10.04 -13.96 -5.39
N LYS A 79 -11.10 -14.61 -4.92
CA LYS A 79 -11.04 -15.97 -4.33
C LYS A 79 -11.06 -17.05 -5.40
N GLY A 80 -10.03 -17.10 -6.25
CA GLY A 80 -9.95 -17.98 -7.42
C GLY A 80 -10.79 -17.52 -8.63
N ARG A 81 -11.27 -16.27 -8.59
CA ARG A 81 -12.03 -15.56 -9.62
C ARG A 81 -11.47 -14.15 -9.78
N ASP A 82 -11.95 -13.39 -10.75
CA ASP A 82 -11.62 -11.96 -10.81
C ASP A 82 -12.23 -11.21 -9.63
N ALA A 83 -11.47 -10.28 -9.06
CA ALA A 83 -12.00 -9.37 -8.04
C ALA A 83 -13.08 -8.46 -8.63
N LEU A 84 -14.10 -8.15 -7.83
CA LEU A 84 -15.08 -7.12 -8.17
C LEU A 84 -14.75 -5.85 -7.42
N ILE A 85 -14.67 -4.74 -8.13
CA ILE A 85 -14.34 -3.43 -7.58
C ILE A 85 -15.42 -2.46 -8.04
N ARG A 86 -15.92 -1.62 -7.15
CA ARG A 86 -16.70 -0.44 -7.51
C ARG A 86 -16.25 0.73 -6.67
N ILE A 87 -16.11 1.88 -7.31
CA ILE A 87 -15.80 3.15 -6.66
C ILE A 87 -16.74 4.19 -7.22
N ASP A 88 -17.45 4.87 -6.34
CA ASP A 88 -18.32 5.98 -6.65
C ASP A 88 -17.67 7.25 -6.10
N TRP A 89 -17.04 8.01 -6.98
CA TRP A 89 -16.52 9.35 -6.70
C TRP A 89 -17.68 10.32 -6.56
N THR A 90 -17.68 11.09 -5.48
CA THR A 90 -18.68 12.11 -5.19
C THR A 90 -18.11 13.52 -5.29
N LYS A 91 -16.79 13.68 -5.17
CA LYS A 91 -16.09 14.95 -5.31
C LYS A 91 -14.80 14.84 -6.13
N PRO A 92 -14.43 15.88 -6.88
CA PRO A 92 -15.24 17.07 -7.20
C PRO A 92 -16.31 16.79 -8.26
N ILE A 93 -16.24 15.64 -8.92
CA ILE A 93 -17.13 15.24 -10.02
C ILE A 93 -17.71 13.87 -9.68
N LEU A 94 -19.01 13.71 -9.97
CA LEU A 94 -19.67 12.40 -9.93
C LEU A 94 -19.09 11.51 -11.02
N GLU A 95 -18.49 10.39 -10.62
CA GLU A 95 -17.96 9.38 -11.53
C GLU A 95 -18.01 8.00 -10.86
N THR A 96 -18.45 6.98 -11.59
CA THR A 96 -18.43 5.59 -11.11
C THR A 96 -17.41 4.81 -11.92
N LEU A 97 -16.47 4.18 -11.24
CA LEU A 97 -15.61 3.12 -11.78
C LEU A 97 -16.11 1.78 -11.26
N ALA A 98 -16.39 0.82 -12.13
CA ALA A 98 -16.61 -0.56 -11.74
C ALA A 98 -15.75 -1.51 -12.56
N VAL A 99 -15.29 -2.59 -11.94
CA VAL A 99 -14.56 -3.69 -12.57
C VAL A 99 -15.31 -4.99 -12.28
N VAL A 100 -15.79 -5.64 -13.33
CA VAL A 100 -16.52 -6.91 -13.30
C VAL A 100 -16.04 -7.78 -14.45
N ASN A 101 -15.67 -9.04 -14.17
CA ASN A 101 -15.22 -10.01 -15.19
C ASN A 101 -14.12 -9.46 -16.12
N LYS A 102 -13.08 -8.85 -15.54
CA LYS A 102 -11.97 -8.17 -16.25
C LYS A 102 -12.39 -7.02 -17.17
N LYS A 103 -13.65 -6.57 -17.13
CA LYS A 103 -14.09 -5.38 -17.85
C LYS A 103 -14.22 -4.23 -16.86
N TYR A 104 -13.75 -3.06 -17.24
CA TYR A 104 -14.05 -1.85 -16.50
C TYR A 104 -15.13 -1.03 -17.19
N VAL A 105 -15.91 -0.32 -16.40
CA VAL A 105 -16.83 0.74 -16.84
C VAL A 105 -16.51 1.98 -16.02
N ILE A 106 -16.20 3.08 -16.69
CA ILE A 106 -16.11 4.41 -16.08
C ILE A 106 -17.30 5.21 -16.60
N TYR A 107 -18.22 5.57 -15.73
CA TYR A 107 -19.41 6.34 -16.07
C TYR A 107 -19.35 7.74 -15.45
N THR A 108 -19.44 8.76 -16.29
CA THR A 108 -19.49 10.16 -15.88
C THR A 108 -20.87 10.74 -16.22
N PRO A 109 -21.81 10.85 -15.25
CA PRO A 109 -23.18 11.28 -15.51
C PRO A 109 -23.29 12.65 -16.19
N ARG A 110 -22.47 13.62 -15.77
CA ARG A 110 -22.49 14.99 -16.32
C ARG A 110 -22.18 15.03 -17.82
N ARG A 111 -21.40 14.07 -18.33
CA ARG A 111 -21.07 13.93 -19.76
C ARG A 111 -21.97 12.94 -20.50
N LYS A 112 -22.87 12.26 -19.78
CA LYS A 112 -23.65 11.12 -20.29
C LYS A 112 -22.77 10.12 -21.05
N GLN A 113 -21.60 9.82 -20.48
CA GLN A 113 -20.57 9.03 -21.14
C GLN A 113 -20.15 7.85 -20.28
N ALA A 114 -20.04 6.68 -20.90
CA ALA A 114 -19.44 5.49 -20.33
C ALA A 114 -18.22 5.07 -21.16
N ILE A 115 -17.06 4.97 -20.53
CA ILE A 115 -15.87 4.36 -21.12
C ILE A 115 -15.84 2.90 -20.68
N ILE A 116 -15.74 1.99 -21.64
CA ILE A 116 -15.77 0.54 -21.40
C ILE A 116 -14.53 -0.07 -22.02
N GLY A 117 -13.82 -0.90 -21.26
CA GLY A 117 -12.61 -1.56 -21.75
C GLY A 117 -12.23 -2.78 -20.92
N ASN A 118 -11.06 -3.35 -21.21
CA ASN A 118 -10.51 -4.46 -20.45
C ASN A 118 -9.58 -3.94 -19.34
N ALA A 119 -9.78 -4.39 -18.11
CA ALA A 119 -8.99 -4.02 -16.94
C ALA A 119 -7.51 -4.44 -17.09
N SER A 120 -7.21 -5.49 -17.87
CA SER A 120 -5.83 -5.88 -18.19
C SER A 120 -5.12 -4.92 -19.14
N ASN A 121 -5.88 -4.19 -19.96
CA ASN A 121 -5.36 -3.33 -21.03
C ASN A 121 -5.37 -1.86 -20.66
N ALA A 122 -5.90 -1.50 -19.49
CA ALA A 122 -6.02 -0.14 -19.00
C ALA A 122 -4.63 0.44 -18.64
N LYS A 123 -3.81 0.71 -19.67
CA LYS A 123 -2.60 1.54 -19.59
C LYS A 123 -3.02 2.99 -19.35
N GLY A 124 -3.52 3.31 -18.16
CA GLY A 124 -3.93 4.68 -17.81
C GLY A 124 -5.08 4.85 -16.82
N SER A 125 -5.80 3.80 -16.41
CA SER A 125 -6.85 3.92 -15.37
C SER A 125 -6.29 3.93 -13.93
N GLY A 126 -5.07 4.46 -13.78
CA GLY A 126 -4.22 4.42 -12.58
C GLY A 126 -4.66 5.33 -11.43
N LYS A 127 -5.96 5.44 -11.15
CA LYS A 127 -6.44 6.31 -10.05
C LYS A 127 -6.91 5.53 -8.81
N ALA A 128 -7.38 4.29 -8.97
CA ALA A 128 -7.75 3.46 -7.82
C ALA A 128 -7.44 1.97 -7.93
N ASN A 129 -6.95 1.53 -9.08
CA ASN A 129 -6.59 0.12 -9.29
C ASN A 129 -5.39 -0.30 -8.41
N ASN A 130 -4.48 0.64 -8.09
CA ASN A 130 -3.26 0.33 -7.36
C ASN A 130 -3.56 -0.16 -5.92
N LEU A 131 -4.41 0.53 -5.16
CA LEU A 131 -4.73 0.13 -3.79
C LEU A 131 -5.37 -1.26 -3.72
N PHE A 132 -6.41 -1.53 -4.53
CA PHE A 132 -7.06 -2.84 -4.54
C PHE A 132 -6.15 -3.93 -5.10
N THR A 133 -5.20 -3.59 -5.97
CA THR A 133 -4.13 -4.50 -6.39
C THR A 133 -3.24 -4.89 -5.21
N PHE A 134 -2.81 -3.92 -4.38
CA PHE A 134 -1.99 -4.20 -3.18
C PHE A 134 -2.76 -5.00 -2.12
N ILE A 135 -4.05 -4.74 -1.91
CA ILE A 135 -4.91 -5.53 -1.02
C ILE A 135 -5.02 -6.98 -1.49
N ASN A 136 -5.05 -7.21 -2.81
CA ASN A 136 -5.20 -8.55 -3.39
C ASN A 136 -3.86 -9.30 -3.56
N MET A 137 -2.72 -8.63 -3.40
CA MET A 137 -1.41 -9.22 -3.63
C MET A 137 -1.01 -10.11 -2.44
N SER A 138 -0.63 -11.36 -2.72
CA SER A 138 -0.07 -12.25 -1.69
C SER A 138 1.30 -11.76 -1.21
N LYS A 139 1.70 -12.22 -0.03
CA LYS A 139 3.07 -12.00 0.49
C LYS A 139 4.14 -12.40 -0.54
N ASP A 140 3.96 -13.53 -1.22
CA ASP A 140 4.95 -14.05 -2.16
C ASP A 140 5.01 -13.20 -3.43
N GLN A 141 3.86 -12.73 -3.93
CA GLN A 141 3.80 -11.77 -5.02
C GLN A 141 4.44 -10.42 -4.65
N LEU A 142 4.20 -9.92 -3.43
CA LEU A 142 4.87 -8.70 -2.94
C LEU A 142 6.39 -8.88 -2.92
N LYS A 143 6.88 -10.00 -2.38
CA LYS A 143 8.32 -10.32 -2.34
C LYS A 143 8.91 -10.53 -3.74
N ALA A 144 8.14 -11.10 -4.67
CA ALA A 144 8.60 -11.33 -6.05
C ALA A 144 8.70 -10.02 -6.84
N ASN A 145 7.73 -9.11 -6.65
CA ASN A 145 7.60 -7.89 -7.45
C ASN A 145 8.34 -6.68 -6.86
N TYR A 146 8.62 -6.68 -5.55
CA TYR A 146 9.19 -5.52 -4.86
C TYR A 146 10.34 -5.90 -3.92
N THR A 147 11.26 -4.95 -3.77
CA THR A 147 12.10 -4.85 -2.58
C THR A 147 11.30 -4.07 -1.53
N VAL A 148 11.02 -4.69 -0.39
CA VAL A 148 10.18 -4.12 0.66
C VAL A 148 11.02 -3.78 1.88
N ARG A 149 10.86 -2.55 2.40
CA ARG A 149 11.58 -2.04 3.57
C ARG A 149 10.58 -1.55 4.61
N TYR A 150 10.75 -1.95 5.87
CA TYR A 150 9.98 -1.40 6.97
C TYR A 150 10.57 -0.05 7.40
N LEU A 151 9.73 0.98 7.47
CA LEU A 151 10.13 2.35 7.81
C LEU A 151 9.80 2.75 9.25
N GLY A 152 8.91 2.02 9.92
CA GLY A 152 8.49 2.33 11.29
C GLY A 152 6.98 2.30 11.46
N GLN A 153 6.53 2.72 12.64
CA GLN A 153 5.11 2.96 12.91
C GLN A 153 4.80 4.44 12.73
N GLU A 154 3.65 4.73 12.13
CA GLU A 154 3.11 6.08 12.10
C GLU A 154 1.59 6.09 12.02
N LYS A 155 1.01 7.25 12.31
CA LYS A 155 -0.43 7.48 12.19
C LYS A 155 -0.76 8.06 10.84
N VAL A 156 -1.68 7.41 10.12
CA VAL A 156 -2.30 8.02 8.94
C VAL A 156 -3.37 9.03 9.36
N SER A 157 -3.86 9.81 8.40
CA SER A 157 -4.99 10.72 8.64
C SER A 157 -6.20 9.97 9.22
N GLY A 158 -6.82 10.57 10.25
CA GLY A 158 -7.84 9.89 11.07
C GLY A 158 -7.29 9.17 12.30
N GLY A 159 -5.97 9.17 12.53
CA GLY A 159 -5.33 8.72 13.77
C GLY A 159 -5.11 7.21 13.89
N VAL A 160 -5.29 6.45 12.81
CA VAL A 160 -5.09 5.00 12.80
C VAL A 160 -3.59 4.68 12.83
N GLU A 161 -3.16 3.92 13.84
CA GLU A 161 -1.81 3.39 13.95
C GLU A 161 -1.52 2.39 12.83
N THR A 162 -0.38 2.55 12.16
CA THR A 162 0.00 1.70 11.03
C THR A 162 1.49 1.40 11.02
N TRP A 163 1.83 0.29 10.37
CA TRP A 163 3.20 0.03 9.93
C TRP A 163 3.41 0.62 8.54
N HIS A 164 4.46 1.43 8.38
CA HIS A 164 4.83 2.03 7.11
C HIS A 164 5.89 1.16 6.41
N LEU A 165 5.55 0.74 5.19
CA LEU A 165 6.39 -0.02 4.28
C LEU A 165 6.74 0.82 3.06
N GLU A 166 8.01 0.85 2.69
CA GLU A 166 8.47 1.31 1.38
C GLU A 166 8.63 0.10 0.45
N MET A 167 8.22 0.28 -0.81
CA MET A 167 8.24 -0.74 -1.85
C MET A 167 8.90 -0.17 -3.11
N THR A 168 10.03 -0.76 -3.49
CA THR A 168 10.71 -0.45 -4.76
C THR A 168 10.43 -1.57 -5.76
N PRO A 169 9.84 -1.27 -6.94
CA PRO A 169 9.62 -2.26 -7.99
C PRO A 169 10.93 -2.93 -8.41
N LYS A 170 10.93 -4.26 -8.54
CA LYS A 170 12.08 -5.03 -9.07
C LYS A 170 12.13 -5.04 -10.59
N ASN A 171 10.99 -4.85 -11.24
CA ASN A 171 10.84 -4.78 -12.68
C ASN A 171 10.35 -3.37 -13.07
N PRO A 172 10.63 -2.90 -14.30
CA PRO A 172 10.10 -1.64 -14.80
C PRO A 172 8.58 -1.57 -14.69
N THR A 173 8.08 -0.47 -14.13
CA THR A 173 6.65 -0.14 -14.01
C THR A 173 6.45 1.35 -14.29
N SER A 174 5.22 1.84 -14.29
CA SER A 174 4.89 3.25 -14.57
C SER A 174 5.28 4.22 -13.45
N TYR A 175 5.80 3.72 -12.34
CA TYR A 175 6.20 4.48 -11.16
C TYR A 175 7.54 4.00 -10.60
N LYS A 176 8.24 4.86 -9.86
CA LYS A 176 9.57 4.53 -9.32
C LYS A 176 9.54 3.94 -7.91
N SER A 177 8.53 4.30 -7.11
CA SER A 177 8.36 3.76 -5.75
C SER A 177 6.90 3.81 -5.31
N ALA A 178 6.60 2.97 -4.32
CA ALA A 178 5.34 3.02 -3.59
C ALA A 178 5.60 2.91 -2.09
N GLU A 179 4.72 3.51 -1.31
CA GLU A 179 4.66 3.46 0.14
C GLU A 179 3.30 2.87 0.54
N MET A 180 3.27 2.05 1.59
CA MET A 180 2.07 1.36 2.06
C MET A 180 1.97 1.42 3.57
N TRP A 181 0.79 1.77 4.05
CA TRP A 181 0.47 1.78 5.48
C TRP A 181 -0.50 0.66 5.79
N VAL A 182 -0.09 -0.20 6.72
CA VAL A 182 -0.80 -1.41 7.09
C VAL A 182 -1.31 -1.27 8.53
N ASP A 183 -2.62 -1.43 8.75
CA ASP A 183 -3.20 -1.42 10.10
C ASP A 183 -2.73 -2.63 10.94
N GLY A 184 -2.95 -2.59 12.25
CA GLY A 184 -2.56 -3.67 13.17
C GLY A 184 -3.13 -5.06 12.83
N ASN A 185 -4.20 -5.11 12.04
CA ASN A 185 -4.86 -6.34 11.58
C ASN A 185 -4.34 -6.84 10.23
N GLY A 186 -3.33 -6.17 9.65
CA GLY A 186 -2.75 -6.53 8.36
C GLY A 186 -3.46 -5.94 7.15
N MET A 187 -4.40 -5.01 7.31
CA MET A 187 -5.09 -4.38 6.17
C MET A 187 -4.27 -3.18 5.65
N PRO A 188 -3.92 -3.15 4.35
CA PRO A 188 -3.45 -1.92 3.73
C PRO A 188 -4.56 -0.85 3.75
N ILE A 189 -4.33 0.28 4.42
CA ILE A 189 -5.32 1.36 4.52
C ILE A 189 -4.89 2.64 3.81
N GLN A 190 -3.60 2.80 3.52
CA GLN A 190 -3.10 3.89 2.68
C GLN A 190 -2.04 3.35 1.73
N ILE A 191 -2.04 3.87 0.51
CA ILE A 191 -0.98 3.64 -0.48
C ILE A 191 -0.60 4.99 -1.07
N LYS A 192 0.69 5.25 -1.23
CA LYS A 192 1.20 6.37 -1.99
C LYS A 192 2.10 5.84 -3.09
N VAL A 193 1.84 6.24 -4.31
CA VAL A 193 2.71 5.94 -5.46
C VAL A 193 3.42 7.21 -5.85
N THR A 194 4.73 7.11 -6.11
CA THR A 194 5.52 8.19 -6.69
C THR A 194 5.88 7.84 -8.12
N GLU A 195 5.34 8.59 -9.07
CA GLU A 195 5.55 8.43 -10.49
C GLU A 195 6.97 8.85 -10.91
N SER A 196 7.36 8.47 -12.13
CA SER A 196 8.70 8.76 -12.66
C SER A 196 9.00 10.26 -12.76
N ASN A 197 7.96 11.07 -12.99
CA ASN A 197 8.03 12.53 -13.03
C ASN A 197 7.97 13.18 -11.63
N ASN A 198 7.95 12.39 -10.55
CA ASN A 198 7.78 12.79 -9.14
C ASN A 198 6.36 13.18 -8.72
N ASP A 199 5.37 13.08 -9.60
CA ASP A 199 3.99 13.24 -9.17
C ASP A 199 3.63 12.13 -8.19
N THR A 200 2.78 12.46 -7.22
CA THR A 200 2.34 11.47 -6.23
C THR A 200 0.84 11.28 -6.31
N THR A 201 0.42 10.03 -6.10
CA THR A 201 -0.98 9.69 -5.88
C THR A 201 -1.07 8.95 -4.56
N THR A 202 -1.74 9.53 -3.56
CA THR A 202 -2.01 8.92 -2.26
C THR A 202 -3.48 8.53 -2.19
N ILE A 203 -3.78 7.28 -1.87
CA ILE A 203 -5.13 6.76 -1.64
C ILE A 203 -5.23 6.35 -0.18
N LEU A 204 -6.24 6.86 0.53
CA LEU A 204 -6.57 6.54 1.91
C LEU A 204 -7.96 5.91 1.99
N LEU A 205 -8.06 4.82 2.74
CA LEU A 205 -9.32 4.19 3.13
C LEU A 205 -9.70 4.57 4.55
N SER A 206 -11.00 4.83 4.76
CA SER A 206 -11.56 5.09 6.09
C SER A 206 -12.96 4.51 6.22
N GLY A 207 -13.48 4.36 7.44
CA GLY A 207 -14.80 3.78 7.67
C GLY A 207 -14.91 2.33 7.17
N LEU A 208 -13.86 1.54 7.38
CA LEU A 208 -13.75 0.15 6.89
C LEU A 208 -14.85 -0.73 7.48
N GLN A 209 -15.72 -1.28 6.62
CA GLN A 209 -16.66 -2.34 6.96
C GLN A 209 -16.25 -3.61 6.23
N LYS A 210 -15.65 -4.55 6.96
CA LYS A 210 -15.07 -5.77 6.42
C LYS A 210 -16.06 -6.93 6.60
N ASN A 211 -16.04 -7.88 5.67
CA ASN A 211 -16.75 -9.16 5.76
C ASN A 211 -18.28 -9.06 5.93
N THR A 212 -18.88 -8.01 5.38
CA THR A 212 -20.34 -7.85 5.29
C THR A 212 -20.89 -8.55 4.04
N THR A 213 -22.16 -8.94 4.05
CA THR A 213 -22.81 -9.49 2.85
C THR A 213 -22.97 -8.40 1.79
N ILE A 214 -22.44 -8.63 0.59
CA ILE A 214 -22.55 -7.71 -0.55
C ILE A 214 -23.10 -8.46 -1.75
N ASN A 215 -24.22 -7.98 -2.30
CA ASN A 215 -24.80 -8.55 -3.51
C ASN A 215 -23.97 -8.15 -4.74
N ALA A 216 -23.81 -9.07 -5.70
CA ALA A 216 -23.10 -8.81 -6.95
C ALA A 216 -23.69 -7.64 -7.76
N SER A 217 -25.00 -7.40 -7.66
CA SER A 217 -25.68 -6.28 -8.34
C SER A 217 -25.17 -4.90 -7.90
N VAL A 218 -24.52 -4.79 -6.74
CA VAL A 218 -23.85 -3.56 -6.30
C VAL A 218 -22.76 -3.14 -7.28
N PHE A 219 -22.12 -4.07 -7.97
CA PHE A 219 -21.03 -3.80 -8.91
C PHE A 219 -21.53 -3.43 -10.32
N GLU A 220 -22.82 -3.54 -10.58
CA GLU A 220 -23.40 -3.18 -11.87
C GLU A 220 -23.55 -1.65 -12.00
N VAL A 221 -23.08 -1.12 -13.13
CA VAL A 221 -23.27 0.29 -13.48
C VAL A 221 -24.49 0.41 -14.39
N LYS A 222 -25.60 0.93 -13.84
CA LYS A 222 -26.82 1.18 -14.60
C LYS A 222 -26.64 2.42 -15.47
N LEU A 223 -26.47 2.21 -16.78
CA LEU A 223 -26.31 3.29 -17.75
C LEU A 223 -27.68 3.74 -18.29
N PRO A 224 -28.03 5.04 -18.18
CA PRO A 224 -29.18 5.61 -18.87
C PRO A 224 -29.15 5.35 -20.39
N LYS A 225 -30.32 5.26 -21.03
CA LYS A 225 -30.46 4.92 -22.47
C LYS A 225 -29.73 5.91 -23.39
N ASP A 226 -29.61 7.17 -22.98
CA ASP A 226 -28.94 8.26 -23.69
C ASP A 226 -27.43 8.33 -23.41
N THR A 227 -26.85 7.33 -22.73
CA THR A 227 -25.42 7.28 -22.46
C THR A 227 -24.62 6.92 -23.70
N LYS A 228 -23.69 7.79 -24.10
CA LYS A 228 -22.68 7.49 -25.13
C LYS A 228 -21.64 6.51 -24.57
N LYS A 229 -21.54 5.34 -25.20
CA LYS A 229 -20.50 4.34 -24.89
C LYS A 229 -19.27 4.58 -25.75
N ILE A 230 -18.09 4.55 -25.14
CA ILE A 230 -16.78 4.75 -25.79
C ILE A 230 -15.88 3.59 -25.42
N GLU A 231 -15.15 3.04 -26.39
CA GLU A 231 -14.11 2.04 -26.14
C GLU A 231 -12.87 2.72 -25.55
N GLY A 232 -12.30 2.09 -24.52
CA GLY A 232 -11.11 2.60 -23.82
C GLY A 232 -9.89 1.71 -23.94
#